data_AF-A0AAV2FBS8-F1
#
_entry.id   AF-A0AAV2FBS8-F1
#
_cell.length_a   1.000
_cell.length_b   1.000
_cell.length_c   1.000
_cell.angle_alpha   90.00
_cell.angle_beta   90.00
_cell.angle_gamma   90.00
#
_symmetry.space_group_name_H-M   'P 1'
#
loop_
_entity.id
_entity.type
_entity.pdbx_description
1 polymer ?
#
loop_
_entity_poly.entity_id
_entity_poly.type
_entity_poly.pdbx_seq_one_letter_code
_entity_poly.pdbx_strand_id
1 'polypeptide(L)'
;MKKIIGAVRGITHIHSQFDGTTSTSTAGGAESVHGNIKSSNVLLTANLDACISDVGLAPLMNFPATMYRTMGYRAPEVIETRKPSQKSDVYRLGVLLLEALTGKTLMRGPLGGGGAYDEVVDLPR
;
A
#
# COMPACT_ATOMS: atom_id res chain seq x y z
N MET A 1 -13.94 5.54 9.40
CA MET A 1 -13.13 6.76 9.18
C MET A 1 -11.88 6.85 10.07
N LYS A 2 -11.95 6.71 11.40
CA LYS A 2 -10.76 6.79 12.29
C LYS A 2 -9.58 5.87 11.91
N LYS A 3 -9.87 4.68 11.36
CA LYS A 3 -8.87 3.72 10.88
C LYS A 3 -7.96 4.24 9.75
N ILE A 4 -8.43 5.20 8.96
CA ILE A 4 -7.67 5.72 7.82
C ILE A 4 -6.80 6.89 8.24
N ILE A 5 -7.24 7.68 9.21
CA ILE A 5 -6.51 8.86 9.69
C ILE A 5 -5.16 8.46 10.31
N GLY A 6 -5.14 7.39 11.11
CA GLY A 6 -3.90 6.84 11.67
C GLY A 6 -2.97 6.29 10.58
N ALA A 7 -3.54 5.62 9.58
CA ALA A 7 -2.81 5.15 8.42
C ALA A 7 -2.12 6.29 7.65
N VAL A 8 -2.87 7.35 7.31
CA VAL A 8 -2.36 8.55 6.62
C VAL A 8 -1.22 9.20 7.41
N ARG A 9 -1.39 9.38 8.73
CA ARG A 9 -0.34 9.96 9.58
C ARG A 9 0.95 9.15 9.56
N GLY A 10 0.85 7.83 9.58
CA GLY A 10 2.00 6.94 9.45
C GLY A 10 2.72 7.13 8.11
N ILE A 11 1.98 7.20 7.00
CA ILE A 11 2.56 7.42 5.66
C ILE A 11 3.20 8.81 5.56
N THR A 12 2.53 9.85 6.03
CA THR A 12 3.10 11.21 6.06
C THR A 12 4.41 11.24 6.83
N HIS A 13 4.49 10.53 7.97
CA HIS A 13 5.71 10.44 8.75
C HIS A 13 6.84 9.76 7.97
N ILE A 14 6.57 8.62 7.33
CA ILE A 14 7.54 7.89 6.49
C ILE A 14 8.06 8.79 5.37
N HIS A 15 7.17 9.45 4.61
CA HIS A 15 7.54 10.31 3.50
C HIS A 15 8.34 11.55 3.96
N SER A 16 8.08 12.06 5.17
CA SER A 16 8.78 13.22 5.73
C SER A 16 10.17 12.93 6.31
N GLN A 17 10.49 11.67 6.62
CA GLN A 17 11.77 11.28 7.23
C GLN A 17 12.95 11.32 6.25
N PHE A 18 12.71 11.54 4.96
CA PHE A 18 13.75 11.67 3.92
C PHE A 18 13.74 13.07 3.30
N ASP A 19 14.02 14.07 4.11
CA ASP A 19 14.26 15.43 3.61
C ASP A 19 15.76 15.71 3.63
N GLY A 20 16.50 15.02 2.74
CA GLY A 20 17.83 15.37 2.19
C GLY A 20 19.00 15.85 3.10
N THR A 21 18.84 15.92 4.41
CA THR A 21 19.73 16.69 5.31
C THR A 21 20.53 15.82 6.27
N THR A 22 20.19 14.53 6.41
CA THR A 22 20.99 13.54 7.14
C THR A 22 21.70 12.62 6.15
N SER A 23 22.82 13.12 5.62
CA SER A 23 23.79 12.37 4.83
C SER A 23 24.43 11.25 5.65
N THR A 24 23.78 10.09 5.74
CA THR A 24 24.49 8.81 5.94
C THR A 24 24.43 8.04 4.63
N SER A 25 25.53 8.19 3.89
CA SER A 25 25.86 7.57 2.61
C SER A 25 25.77 6.04 2.64
N THR A 26 24.60 5.48 2.33
CA THR A 26 24.50 4.11 1.81
C THR A 26 23.86 4.19 0.44
N ALA A 27 24.57 3.67 -0.57
CA ALA A 27 24.27 3.84 -1.98
C ALA A 27 22.85 3.38 -2.35
N GLY A 28 22.06 4.33 -2.88
CA GLY A 28 20.71 4.11 -3.39
C GLY A 28 19.77 5.16 -2.82
N GLY A 29 19.56 6.26 -3.55
CA GLY A 29 18.61 7.32 -3.20
C GLY A 29 17.17 6.79 -3.20
N ALA A 30 16.82 6.05 -2.16
CA ALA A 30 15.46 5.64 -1.89
C ALA A 30 14.79 6.82 -1.21
N GLU A 31 13.98 7.57 -1.96
CA GLU A 31 12.90 8.33 -1.34
C GLU A 31 12.25 7.43 -0.28
N SER A 32 12.02 7.93 0.93
CA SER A 32 11.36 7.12 1.96
C SER A 32 9.97 6.73 1.47
N VAL A 33 9.84 5.45 1.12
CA VAL A 33 8.66 4.85 0.51
C VAL A 33 8.31 3.61 1.31
N HIS A 34 7.01 3.43 1.57
CA HIS A 34 6.52 2.25 2.23
C HIS A 34 6.50 1.03 1.29
N GLY A 35 5.89 1.19 0.11
CA GLY A 35 5.88 0.18 -0.96
C GLY A 35 4.93 -1.02 -0.77
N ASN A 36 4.26 -1.15 0.37
CA ASN A 36 3.41 -2.30 0.72
C ASN A 36 2.17 -1.90 1.53
N ILE A 37 1.57 -0.76 1.19
CA ILE A 37 0.32 -0.29 1.81
C ILE A 37 -0.84 -1.17 1.35
N LYS A 38 -1.56 -1.76 2.32
CA LYS A 38 -2.77 -2.58 2.14
C LYS A 38 -3.51 -2.72 3.47
N SER A 39 -4.78 -3.11 3.43
CA SER A 39 -5.61 -3.24 4.64
C SER A 39 -5.04 -4.19 5.69
N SER A 40 -4.41 -5.30 5.28
CA SER A 40 -3.77 -6.24 6.22
C SER A 40 -2.55 -5.67 6.96
N ASN A 41 -2.01 -4.53 6.49
CA ASN A 41 -0.86 -3.85 7.08
C ASN A 41 -1.27 -2.56 7.81
N VAL A 42 -2.58 -2.38 8.03
CA VAL A 42 -3.13 -1.36 8.92
C VAL A 42 -3.56 -2.06 10.20
N LEU A 43 -2.69 -1.99 11.20
CA LEU A 43 -2.93 -2.58 12.51
C LEU A 43 -3.77 -1.63 13.37
N LEU A 44 -4.56 -2.20 14.28
CA LEU A 44 -5.32 -1.44 15.26
C LEU A 44 -4.73 -1.67 16.65
N THR A 45 -4.48 -0.59 17.37
CA THR A 45 -4.12 -0.65 18.79
C THR A 45 -5.34 -1.00 19.64
N ALA A 46 -5.14 -1.28 20.93
CA ALA A 46 -6.24 -1.51 21.89
C ALA A 46 -7.24 -0.33 21.95
N ASN A 47 -6.78 0.89 21.62
CA ASN A 47 -7.60 2.10 21.59
C ASN A 47 -8.30 2.33 20.24
N LEU A 48 -8.22 1.36 19.31
CA LEU A 48 -8.74 1.43 17.94
C LEU A 48 -8.05 2.51 17.08
N ASP A 49 -6.85 2.93 17.47
CA ASP A 49 -6.00 3.79 16.65
C ASP A 49 -5.30 2.95 15.58
N ALA A 50 -5.27 3.45 14.36
CA ALA A 50 -4.65 2.74 13.25
C ALA A 50 -3.16 3.08 13.11
N CYS A 51 -2.35 2.05 12.90
CA CYS A 51 -0.91 2.15 12.68
C CYS A 51 -0.52 1.36 11.42
N ILE A 52 0.39 1.92 10.63
CA ILE A 52 0.94 1.26 9.45
C ILE A 52 2.10 0.32 9.86
N SER A 53 2.18 -0.86 9.24
CA SER A 53 3.24 -1.86 9.44
C SER A 53 3.93 -2.30 8.14
N ASP A 54 5.05 -3.02 8.23
CA ASP A 54 5.83 -3.56 7.10
C ASP A 54 6.44 -2.50 6.16
N VAL A 55 6.89 -1.39 6.75
CA VAL A 55 7.58 -0.32 6.01
C VAL A 55 8.87 -0.85 5.39
N GLY A 56 9.11 -0.55 4.10
CA GLY A 56 10.38 -0.87 3.44
C GLY A 56 10.64 -2.35 3.16
N LEU A 57 9.69 -3.24 3.47
CA LEU A 57 9.81 -4.68 3.18
C LEU A 57 9.48 -5.03 1.72
N ALA A 58 8.88 -4.11 0.97
CA ALA A 58 8.44 -4.36 -0.40
C ALA A 58 9.56 -4.86 -1.35
N PRO A 59 10.78 -4.27 -1.34
CA PRO A 59 11.88 -4.75 -2.18
C PRO A 59 12.37 -6.17 -1.79
N LEU A 60 12.22 -6.55 -0.51
CA LEU A 60 12.60 -7.87 0.00
C LEU A 60 11.53 -8.94 -0.29
N MET A 61 10.30 -8.52 -0.59
CA MET A 61 9.14 -9.39 -0.77
C MET A 61 8.90 -9.84 -2.22
N ASN A 62 9.95 -9.85 -3.07
CA ASN A 62 9.87 -10.09 -4.51
C ASN A 62 9.49 -11.53 -4.93
N PHE A 63 8.78 -12.28 -4.07
CA PHE A 63 8.28 -13.62 -4.34
C PHE A 63 7.01 -13.57 -5.20
N PRO A 64 6.85 -14.47 -6.20
CA PRO A 64 5.69 -14.48 -7.11
C PRO A 64 4.35 -14.49 -6.35
N ALA A 65 4.23 -15.29 -5.29
CA ALA A 65 3.02 -15.38 -4.48
C ALA A 65 2.64 -14.03 -3.81
N THR A 66 3.62 -13.26 -3.35
CA THR A 66 3.38 -11.93 -2.74
C THR A 66 2.98 -10.90 -3.80
N MET A 67 3.45 -11.05 -5.03
CA MET A 67 3.07 -10.19 -6.15
C MET A 67 1.58 -10.32 -6.51
N TYR A 68 1.03 -11.55 -6.48
CA TYR A 68 -0.40 -11.77 -6.74
C TYR A 68 -1.28 -11.23 -5.62
N ARG A 69 -0.84 -11.35 -4.35
CA ARG A 69 -1.60 -10.88 -3.18
C ARG A 69 -1.71 -9.35 -3.08
N THR A 70 -0.85 -8.61 -3.76
CA THR A 70 -0.80 -7.14 -3.73
C THR A 70 -1.28 -6.49 -5.03
N MET A 71 -1.78 -7.29 -5.98
CA MET A 71 -2.10 -6.83 -7.34
C MET A 71 -3.14 -5.70 -7.35
N GLY A 72 -4.17 -5.77 -6.49
CA GLY A 72 -5.21 -4.73 -6.39
C GLY A 72 -4.75 -3.39 -5.84
N TYR A 73 -3.62 -3.37 -5.15
CA TYR A 73 -3.03 -2.17 -4.56
C TYR A 73 -1.93 -1.58 -5.45
N ARG A 74 -1.51 -2.28 -6.51
CA ARG A 74 -0.35 -1.84 -7.30
C ARG A 74 -0.71 -0.68 -8.23
N ALA A 75 0.03 0.42 -8.09
CA ALA A 75 -0.08 1.57 -8.99
C ALA A 75 0.39 1.20 -10.41
N PRO A 76 -0.26 1.71 -11.46
CA PRO A 76 0.01 1.32 -12.85
C PRO A 76 1.48 1.52 -13.25
N GLU A 77 2.10 2.61 -12.83
CA GLU A 77 3.51 2.91 -13.07
C GLU A 77 4.47 1.91 -12.41
N VAL A 78 4.05 1.27 -11.32
CA VAL A 78 4.84 0.25 -10.62
C VAL A 78 4.70 -1.12 -11.28
N ILE A 79 3.62 -1.38 -12.03
CA ILE A 79 3.46 -2.63 -12.80
C ILE A 79 4.57 -2.75 -13.83
N GLU A 80 4.87 -1.65 -14.53
CA GLU A 80 5.89 -1.58 -15.57
C GLU A 80 7.30 -1.45 -14.98
N THR A 81 7.51 -0.47 -14.10
CA THR A 81 8.86 -0.13 -13.63
C THR A 81 9.38 -1.03 -12.50
N ARG A 82 8.47 -1.71 -11.79
CA ARG A 82 8.72 -2.44 -10.53
C ARG A 82 9.42 -1.62 -9.45
N LYS A 83 9.40 -0.29 -9.56
CA LYS A 83 10.05 0.64 -8.63
C LYS A 83 8.97 1.35 -7.80
N PRO A 84 8.86 1.06 -6.49
CA PRO A 84 7.94 1.79 -5.63
C PRO A 84 8.42 3.25 -5.46
N SER A 85 7.45 4.17 -5.41
CA SER A 85 7.65 5.62 -5.22
C SER A 85 6.65 6.18 -4.22
N GLN A 86 6.85 7.42 -3.75
CA GLN A 86 5.89 8.08 -2.86
C GLN A 86 4.52 8.24 -3.53
N LYS A 87 4.49 8.54 -4.84
CA LYS A 87 3.25 8.61 -5.64
C LYS A 87 2.53 7.27 -5.66
N SER A 88 3.27 6.17 -5.75
CA SER A 88 2.69 4.83 -5.73
C SER A 88 2.11 4.45 -4.35
N ASP A 89 2.63 5.01 -3.26
CA ASP A 89 2.04 4.85 -1.93
C ASP A 89 0.72 5.61 -1.81
N VAL A 90 0.62 6.80 -2.41
CA VAL A 90 -0.64 7.57 -2.47
C VAL A 90 -1.71 6.79 -3.24
N TYR A 91 -1.36 6.15 -4.35
CA TYR A 91 -2.28 5.28 -5.08
C TYR A 91 -2.81 4.14 -4.19
N ARG A 92 -1.91 3.42 -3.51
CA ARG A 92 -2.27 2.33 -2.58
C ARG A 92 -3.17 2.80 -1.44
N LEU A 93 -2.93 4.01 -0.94
CA LEU A 93 -3.77 4.65 0.07
C LEU A 93 -5.18 4.97 -0.48
N GLY A 94 -5.29 5.37 -1.76
CA GLY A 94 -6.57 5.54 -2.44
C GLY A 94 -7.37 4.23 -2.54
N VAL A 95 -6.70 3.14 -2.93
CA VAL A 95 -7.29 1.78 -2.92
C VAL A 95 -7.74 1.38 -1.51
N LEU A 96 -6.92 1.63 -0.50
CA LEU A 96 -7.25 1.37 0.91
C LEU A 96 -8.48 2.18 1.38
N LEU A 97 -8.59 3.44 0.96
CA LEU A 97 -9.74 4.30 1.26
C LEU A 97 -11.01 3.76 0.61
N LEU A 98 -10.94 3.35 -0.66
CA LEU A 98 -12.06 2.74 -1.36
C LEU A 98 -12.51 1.44 -0.69
N GLU A 99 -11.59 0.56 -0.30
CA GLU A 99 -11.90 -0.66 0.46
C GLU A 99 -12.58 -0.31 1.80
N ALA A 100 -12.11 0.73 2.49
CA ALA A 100 -12.69 1.15 3.76
C ALA A 100 -14.08 1.82 3.63
N LEU A 101 -14.39 2.44 2.48
CA LEU A 101 -15.69 3.03 2.19
C LEU A 101 -16.71 2.00 1.71
N THR A 102 -16.28 1.03 0.90
CA THR A 102 -17.14 0.00 0.32
C THR A 102 -17.31 -1.21 1.24
N GLY A 103 -16.38 -1.44 2.17
CA GLY A 103 -16.30 -2.65 2.97
C GLY A 103 -15.93 -3.90 2.16
N LYS A 104 -15.59 -3.75 0.87
CA LYS A 104 -15.24 -4.84 -0.05
C LYS A 104 -13.75 -4.81 -0.34
N THR A 105 -13.08 -5.95 -0.20
CA THR A 105 -11.68 -6.07 -0.64
C THR A 105 -11.62 -6.00 -2.16
N LEU A 106 -10.85 -5.05 -2.69
CA LEU A 106 -10.84 -4.72 -4.11
C LEU A 106 -10.21 -5.79 -5.02
N MET A 107 -9.55 -6.81 -4.46
CA MET A 107 -9.07 -7.97 -5.23
C MET A 107 -9.10 -9.27 -4.40
N ARG A 108 -10.15 -10.06 -4.57
CA ARG A 108 -10.11 -11.53 -4.39
C ARG A 108 -9.93 -12.14 -5.78
N GLY A 109 -8.68 -12.27 -6.24
CA GLY A 109 -8.39 -13.06 -7.43
C GLY A 109 -8.79 -14.54 -7.24
N PRO A 110 -8.99 -15.32 -8.32
CA PRO A 110 -9.82 -16.54 -8.34
C PRO A 110 -9.37 -17.75 -7.51
N LEU A 111 -8.38 -17.63 -6.64
CA LEU A 111 -7.76 -18.79 -5.96
C LEU A 111 -8.34 -19.09 -4.57
N GLY A 112 -9.50 -18.51 -4.24
CA GLY A 112 -10.24 -18.81 -3.01
C GLY A 112 -11.72 -19.03 -3.33
N GLY A 113 -12.08 -20.31 -3.52
CA GLY A 113 -13.38 -20.81 -3.94
C GLY A 113 -14.63 -20.02 -3.52
N GLY A 114 -15.55 -19.89 -4.48
CA GLY A 114 -16.88 -19.31 -4.32
C GLY A 114 -17.11 -18.17 -5.30
N GLY A 115 -17.81 -18.46 -6.40
CA GLY A 115 -17.98 -17.57 -7.55
C GLY A 115 -18.65 -16.23 -7.23
N ALA A 116 -18.12 -15.18 -7.85
CA ALA A 116 -18.81 -13.96 -8.23
C ALA A 116 -17.88 -13.22 -9.20
N TYR A 117 -17.95 -13.58 -10.47
CA TYR A 117 -17.72 -12.60 -11.53
C TYR A 117 -18.83 -11.55 -11.35
N ASP A 118 -18.44 -10.30 -11.12
CA ASP A 118 -19.19 -9.06 -11.41
C ASP A 118 -18.96 -8.00 -10.31
N GLU A 119 -17.80 -7.34 -10.36
CA GLU A 119 -17.66 -5.92 -9.99
C GLU A 119 -16.26 -5.45 -10.41
N VAL A 120 -16.03 -5.36 -11.72
CA VAL A 120 -14.95 -4.52 -12.22
C VAL A 120 -15.44 -3.09 -12.05
N VAL A 121 -15.05 -2.45 -10.94
CA VAL A 121 -15.27 -1.00 -10.77
C VAL A 121 -14.40 -0.31 -11.82
N ASP A 122 -15.04 0.18 -12.88
CA ASP A 122 -14.38 0.91 -13.96
C ASP A 122 -13.94 2.27 -13.41
N LEU A 123 -12.65 2.43 -13.13
CA LEU A 123 -12.09 3.73 -12.77
C LEU A 123 -11.83 4.54 -14.06
N PRO A 124 -12.18 5.85 -14.08
CA PRO A 124 -11.92 6.70 -15.24
C PRO A 124 -10.42 6.73 -15.55
N ARG A 125 -10.11 6.51 -16.83
CA ARG A 125 -8.76 6.62 -17.41
C ARG A 125 -8.31 8.08 -17.54
#